data_AF-M3IA29-F1
#
_entry.id   AF-M3IA29-F1
#
_cell.length_a   1.000
_cell.length_b   1.000
_cell.length_c   1.000
_cell.angle_alpha   90.00
_cell.angle_beta   90.00
_cell.angle_gamma   90.00
#
_symmetry.space_group_name_H-M   'P 1'
#
loop_
_entity.id
_entity.type
_entity.pdbx_description
1 polymer ?
#
loop_
_entity_poly.entity_id
_entity_poly.type
_entity_poly.pdbx_seq_one_letter_code
_entity_poly.pdbx_strand_id
1 'polypeptide(L)'
;MKAIEKARKFHYDLIFMDINMPGIDGLSATEIIRKFPKGDSIRIVGLTANAAPEIQKVATQRGMDDLLTKPYNVSQIEKILNLFEK
;
A
#
# COMPACT_ATOMS: atom_id res chain seq x y z
N MET A 1 4.68 6.14 -12.13
CA MET A 1 4.76 4.79 -12.75
C MET A 1 5.90 3.91 -12.20
N LYS A 2 7.01 4.45 -11.68
CA LYS A 2 8.14 3.64 -11.17
C LYS A 2 7.76 2.53 -10.16
N ALA A 3 6.79 2.77 -9.26
CA ALA A 3 6.35 1.77 -8.28
C ALA A 3 5.67 0.56 -8.94
N ILE A 4 4.79 0.81 -9.90
CA ILE A 4 4.09 -0.22 -10.67
C ILE A 4 5.09 -1.06 -11.47
N GLU A 5 6.04 -0.43 -12.16
CA GLU A 5 7.07 -1.14 -12.92
C GLU A 5 7.95 -2.03 -12.04
N LYS A 6 8.34 -1.53 -10.85
CA LYS A 6 9.11 -2.29 -9.88
C LYS A 6 8.30 -3.47 -9.33
N ALA A 7 7.04 -3.26 -8.96
CA ALA A 7 6.16 -4.32 -8.47
C ALA A 7 5.91 -5.41 -9.52
N ARG A 8 5.95 -5.06 -10.82
CA ARG A 8 5.86 -6.06 -11.89
C ARG A 8 7.15 -6.86 -12.09
N LYS A 9 8.31 -6.23 -11.86
CA LYS A 9 9.62 -6.80 -12.18
C LYS A 9 10.25 -7.57 -11.03
N PHE A 10 9.97 -7.16 -9.79
CA PHE A 10 10.54 -7.73 -8.57
C PHE A 10 9.43 -8.33 -7.71
N HIS A 11 9.80 -9.36 -6.95
CA HIS A 11 8.91 -9.92 -5.95
C HIS A 11 9.08 -9.13 -4.65
N TYR A 12 8.00 -8.50 -4.19
CA TYR A 12 7.93 -7.84 -2.90
C TYR A 12 6.87 -8.52 -2.06
N ASP A 13 7.16 -8.77 -0.79
CA ASP A 13 6.18 -9.26 0.17
C ASP A 13 5.33 -8.12 0.74
N LEU A 14 5.89 -6.90 0.78
CA LEU A 14 5.28 -5.70 1.33
C LEU A 14 5.62 -4.44 0.50
N ILE A 15 4.64 -3.59 0.29
CA ILE A 15 4.77 -2.25 -0.28
C ILE A 15 4.11 -1.23 0.64
N PHE A 16 4.85 -0.21 1.04
CA PHE A 16 4.28 1.04 1.57
C PHE A 16 4.02 2.01 0.41
N MET A 17 2.77 2.38 0.20
CA MET A 17 2.31 3.17 -0.96
C MET A 17 1.73 4.50 -0.51
N ASP A 18 2.30 5.63 -0.93
CA ASP A 18 1.69 6.94 -0.66
C ASP A 18 0.38 7.09 -1.45
N ILE A 19 -0.72 7.41 -0.77
CA ILE A 19 -2.02 7.66 -1.42
C ILE A 19 -1.96 8.97 -2.21
N ASN A 20 -1.38 10.00 -1.61
CA ASN A 20 -1.37 11.35 -2.17
C ASN A 20 -0.09 11.57 -2.98
N MET A 21 -0.05 11.06 -4.21
CA MET A 21 1.06 11.27 -5.16
C MET A 21 0.61 12.13 -6.35
N PRO A 22 1.50 12.99 -6.90
CA PRO A 22 1.24 13.65 -8.17
C PRO A 22 1.22 12.64 -9.32
N GLY A 23 0.24 12.78 -10.23
CA GLY A 23 0.06 11.90 -11.38
C GLY A 23 -0.89 10.74 -11.07
N ILE A 24 -0.37 9.51 -11.03
CA ILE A 24 -1.17 8.34 -10.64
C ILE A 24 -1.14 8.24 -9.12
N ASP A 25 -2.31 8.36 -8.50
CA ASP A 25 -2.46 8.21 -7.06
C ASP A 25 -2.16 6.77 -6.59
N GLY A 26 -1.87 6.62 -5.29
CA GLY A 26 -1.54 5.31 -4.72
C GLY A 26 -2.68 4.31 -4.82
N LEU A 27 -3.94 4.76 -4.83
CA LEU A 27 -5.12 3.90 -4.93
C LEU A 27 -5.20 3.23 -6.31
N SER A 28 -5.04 4.01 -7.36
CA SER A 28 -5.01 3.57 -8.76
C SER A 28 -3.77 2.71 -9.02
N ALA A 29 -2.62 3.05 -8.43
CA ALA A 29 -1.42 2.23 -8.51
C ALA A 29 -1.64 0.85 -7.88
N THR A 30 -2.29 0.78 -6.71
CA THR A 30 -2.67 -0.48 -6.05
C THR A 30 -3.55 -1.35 -6.95
N GLU A 31 -4.59 -0.78 -7.56
CA GLU A 31 -5.46 -1.54 -8.47
C GLU A 31 -4.70 -2.14 -9.65
N ILE A 32 -3.71 -1.41 -10.18
CA ILE A 32 -2.87 -1.91 -11.27
C ILE A 32 -1.99 -3.05 -10.77
N ILE A 33 -1.37 -2.91 -9.59
CA ILE A 33 -0.51 -3.94 -9.00
C ILE A 33 -1.30 -5.22 -8.72
N ARG A 34 -2.55 -5.12 -8.27
CA ARG A 34 -3.42 -6.29 -8.04
C ARG A 34 -3.70 -7.09 -9.31
N LYS A 35 -3.61 -6.48 -10.49
CA LYS A 35 -3.78 -7.17 -11.78
C LYS A 35 -2.54 -7.96 -12.21
N PHE A 36 -1.42 -7.86 -11.50
CA PHE A 36 -0.19 -8.57 -11.85
C PHE A 36 -0.22 -10.04 -11.39
N PRO A 37 0.55 -10.93 -12.05
CA PRO A 37 0.81 -12.26 -11.52
C PRO A 37 1.41 -12.15 -10.11
N LYS A 38 0.75 -12.76 -9.12
CA LYS A 38 1.06 -12.64 -7.67
C LYS A 38 0.79 -11.26 -7.05
N GLY A 39 0.06 -10.38 -7.74
CA GLY A 39 -0.34 -9.08 -7.22
C GLY A 39 -1.07 -9.19 -5.89
N ASP A 40 -1.95 -10.19 -5.75
CA ASP A 40 -2.71 -10.46 -4.51
C ASP A 40 -1.83 -10.99 -3.36
N SER A 41 -0.63 -11.50 -3.65
CA SER A 41 0.29 -11.99 -2.62
C SER A 41 1.11 -10.88 -1.97
N ILE A 42 1.15 -9.69 -2.58
CA ILE A 42 1.89 -8.54 -2.06
C ILE A 42 1.03 -7.83 -1.02
N ARG A 43 1.49 -7.62 0.20
CA ARG A 43 0.77 -6.75 1.14
C ARG A 43 1.00 -5.27 0.74
N ILE A 44 -0.06 -4.47 0.60
CA ILE A 44 0.05 -3.05 0.22
C ILE A 44 -0.56 -2.14 1.29
N VAL A 45 0.31 -1.49 2.07
CA VAL A 45 -0.09 -0.53 3.10
C VAL A 45 -0.09 0.88 2.55
N GLY A 46 -1.24 1.53 2.55
CA GLY A 46 -1.38 2.93 2.10
C GLY A 46 -0.86 3.91 3.16
N LEU A 47 -0.11 4.92 2.75
CA LEU A 47 0.33 6.04 3.58
C LEU A 47 -0.56 7.25 3.27
N THR A 48 -1.20 7.82 4.28
CA THR A 48 -2.13 8.96 4.10
C THR A 48 -1.87 10.06 5.12
N ALA A 49 -2.22 11.30 4.81
CA ALA A 49 -2.26 12.37 5.81
C ALA A 49 -3.53 12.34 6.66
N ASN A 50 -4.58 11.65 6.20
CA ASN A 50 -5.86 11.52 6.89
C ASN A 50 -6.45 10.12 6.66
N ALA A 51 -6.73 9.40 7.74
CA ALA A 51 -7.39 8.10 7.71
C ALA A 51 -8.87 8.21 8.12
N ALA A 52 -9.57 9.18 7.56
CA ALA A 52 -11.01 9.28 7.70
C ALA A 52 -11.68 7.96 7.22
N PRO A 53 -12.81 7.55 7.80
CA PRO A 53 -13.48 6.29 7.46
C PRO A 53 -13.73 6.10 5.96
N GLU A 54 -13.98 7.20 5.23
CA GLU A 54 -14.17 7.21 3.79
C GLU A 54 -12.89 6.79 3.04
N ILE A 55 -11.73 7.29 3.46
CA ILE A 55 -10.44 6.93 2.87
C ILE A 55 -10.14 5.46 3.14
N GLN A 56 -10.41 4.97 4.36
CA GLN A 56 -10.22 3.56 4.68
C GLN A 56 -11.10 2.67 3.81
N LYS A 57 -12.38 3.01 3.66
CA LYS A 57 -13.31 2.27 2.80
C LYS A 57 -12.82 2.24 1.34
N VAL A 58 -12.43 3.39 0.80
CA VAL A 58 -11.94 3.48 -0.59
C VAL A 58 -10.64 2.69 -0.74
N ALA A 59 -9.70 2.80 0.20
CA ALA A 59 -8.44 2.06 0.18
C ALA A 59 -8.67 0.54 0.15
N THR A 60 -9.52 0.01 1.03
CA THR A 60 -9.87 -1.41 1.04
C THR A 60 -10.53 -1.84 -0.28
N GLN A 61 -11.46 -1.05 -0.81
CA GLN A 61 -12.13 -1.36 -2.08
C GLN A 61 -11.17 -1.41 -3.28
N ARG A 62 -10.12 -0.58 -3.25
CA ARG A 62 -9.07 -0.54 -4.27
C ARG A 62 -8.00 -1.62 -4.07
N GLY A 63 -8.14 -2.45 -3.02
CA GLY A 63 -7.28 -3.58 -2.73
C GLY A 63 -6.10 -3.25 -1.83
N MET A 64 -6.09 -2.12 -1.12
CA MET A 64 -5.11 -1.88 -0.05
C MET A 64 -5.45 -2.73 1.17
N ASP A 65 -4.38 -3.10 1.86
CA ASP A 65 -4.35 -4.08 2.92
C ASP A 65 -4.44 -3.46 4.31
N ASP A 66 -3.90 -2.25 4.45
CA ASP A 66 -3.92 -1.45 5.67
C ASP A 66 -3.64 0.02 5.32
N LEU A 67 -3.80 0.91 6.31
CA LEU A 67 -3.45 2.32 6.22
C LEU A 67 -2.59 2.78 7.39
N LEU A 68 -1.63 3.64 7.08
CA LEU A 68 -0.76 4.30 8.03
C LEU A 68 -0.89 5.82 7.88
N THR A 69 -1.34 6.49 8.94
CA THR A 69 -1.51 7.95 8.95
C THR A 69 -0.18 8.65 9.25
N LYS A 70 0.16 9.66 8.45
CA LYS A 70 1.30 10.56 8.66
C LYS A 70 0.94 11.64 9.70
N PRO A 71 1.84 12.01 10.62
CA PRO A 71 3.13 11.38 10.86
C PRO A 71 2.96 10.03 11.58
N TYR A 72 3.74 9.04 11.16
CA TYR A 72 3.81 7.72 11.80
C TYR A 72 5.17 7.53 12.47
N ASN A 73 5.21 6.74 13.54
CA ASN A 73 6.43 6.43 14.28
C ASN A 73 6.96 5.02 13.95
N VAL A 74 8.15 4.71 14.46
CA VAL A 74 8.82 3.43 14.23
C VAL A 74 7.98 2.24 14.73
N SER A 75 7.34 2.35 15.89
CA SER A 75 6.56 1.25 16.46
C SER A 75 5.34 0.88 15.62
N GLN A 76 4.74 1.84 14.91
CA GLN A 76 3.67 1.56 13.96
C GLN A 76 4.18 0.79 12.72
N ILE A 77 5.41 1.08 12.27
CA ILE A 77 6.05 0.33 11.16
C ILE A 77 6.42 -1.08 11.63
N GLU A 78 7.04 -1.21 12.80
CA GLU A 78 7.39 -2.51 13.40
C GLU A 78 6.16 -3.42 13.53
N LYS A 79 5.02 -2.88 13.97
CA LYS A 79 3.77 -3.64 14.05
C LYS A 79 3.37 -4.27 12.71
N ILE A 80 3.60 -3.56 11.61
CA ILE A 80 3.30 -4.07 10.26
C ILE A 80 4.34 -5.11 9.85
N LEU A 81 5.61 -4.87 10.12
CA LEU A 81 6.70 -5.80 9.77
C LEU A 81 6.61 -7.12 10.54
N ASN A 82 6.21 -7.08 11.81
CA ASN A 82 6.03 -8.27 12.65
C ASN A 82 4.91 -9.20 12.13
N LEU A 83 4.07 -8.76 11.19
CA LEU A 83 3.12 -9.64 10.51
C LEU A 83 3.80 -10.60 9.52
N PHE A 84 5.05 -10.33 9.15
CA PHE A 84 5.84 -11.11 8.18
C PHE A 84 6.89 -12.01 8.84
N GLU A 85 7.23 -11.75 10.11
CA GLU A 85 8.11 -12.63 10.89
C GLU A 85 7.31 -13.83 11.40
N LYS A 86 7.32 -14.92 10.63
CA LYS A 86 6.99 -16.27 11.11
C LYS A 86 8.19 -17.18 10.94
#